data_AF-A0A1J3DNK5-F1
#
_entry.id   AF-A0A1J3DNK5-F1
#
_cell.length_a   1.000
_cell.length_b   1.000
_cell.length_c   1.000
_cell.angle_alpha   90.00
_cell.angle_beta   90.00
_cell.angle_gamma   90.00
#
_symmetry.space_group_name_H-M   'P 1'
#
loop_
_entity.id
_entity.type
_entity.pdbx_description
1 polymer ?
#
loop_
_entity_poly.entity_id
_entity_poly.type
_entity_poly.pdbx_seq_one_letter_code
_entity_poly.pdbx_strand_id
1 'polypeptide(L)'
;ACEPSHHTFLALIKHLATGIVWKMMEFDVVAQLLEKMVDHGCTPDASCYEKLIFGMCEVGNLGIAQTLLEEMETRGMPLPPSEMVSNALLGCCCKLQKHEEAAKVVE
;
A
#
# COMPACT_ATOMS: atom_id res chain seq x y z
N ALA A 1 3.42 -29.30 2.42
CA ALA A 1 3.56 -27.93 2.96
C ALA A 1 2.24 -27.22 2.70
N CYS A 2 1.69 -26.49 3.67
CA CYS A 2 0.49 -25.68 3.44
C CYS A 2 0.92 -24.48 2.60
N GLU A 3 0.45 -24.38 1.36
CA GLU A 3 0.80 -23.24 0.50
C GLU A 3 0.15 -21.96 1.06
N PRO A 4 0.90 -20.85 1.19
CA PRO A 4 0.34 -19.60 1.65
C PRO A 4 -0.74 -19.12 0.68
N SER A 5 -1.93 -18.86 1.21
CA SER A 5 -3.07 -18.37 0.44
C SER A 5 -3.06 -16.84 0.34
N HIS A 6 -3.84 -16.27 -0.58
CA HIS A 6 -4.10 -14.83 -0.64
C HIS A 6 -4.46 -14.24 0.73
N HIS A 7 -5.24 -14.97 1.54
CA HIS A 7 -5.57 -14.59 2.91
C HIS A 7 -4.36 -14.55 3.86
N THR A 8 -3.38 -15.44 3.68
CA THR A 8 -2.16 -15.49 4.50
C THR A 8 -1.28 -14.27 4.23
N PHE A 9 -1.12 -13.89 2.96
CA PHE A 9 -0.39 -12.67 2.58
C PHE A 9 -1.13 -11.40 3.00
N LEU A 10 -2.46 -11.35 2.82
CA LEU A 10 -3.28 -10.23 3.28
C LEU A 10 -3.24 -10.07 4.81
N ALA A 11 -3.26 -11.19 5.54
CA ALA A 11 -3.13 -11.20 6.99
C ALA A 11 -1.73 -10.75 7.43
N LEU A 12 -0.67 -11.15 6.73
CA LEU A 12 0.68 -10.65 6.93
C LEU A 12 0.75 -9.14 6.70
N ILE A 13 0.24 -8.65 5.57
CA ILE A 13 0.14 -7.21 5.27
C ILE A 13 -0.60 -6.48 6.39
N LYS A 14 -1.75 -7.00 6.83
CA LYS A 14 -2.58 -6.40 7.88
C LYS A 14 -1.92 -6.42 9.26
N HIS A 15 -1.27 -7.52 9.65
CA HIS A 15 -0.57 -7.61 10.93
C HIS A 15 0.70 -6.79 10.97
N LEU A 16 1.44 -6.75 9.85
CA LEU A 16 2.57 -5.86 9.71
C LEU A 16 2.05 -4.41 9.83
N ALA A 17 0.92 -4.05 9.19
CA ALA A 17 0.38 -2.68 9.13
C ALA A 17 0.02 -2.05 10.48
N THR A 18 -0.02 -2.84 11.55
CA THR A 18 -0.27 -2.35 12.92
C THR A 18 1.00 -2.09 13.74
N GLY A 19 2.20 -2.29 13.19
CA GLY A 19 3.46 -2.32 13.94
C GLY A 19 4.55 -1.33 13.51
N ILE A 20 5.52 -1.13 14.41
CA ILE A 20 6.73 -0.31 14.23
C ILE A 20 7.53 -0.70 12.97
N VAL A 21 7.36 -1.95 12.50
CA VAL A 21 8.04 -2.53 11.33
C VAL A 21 7.85 -1.69 10.06
N TRP A 22 6.70 -1.04 9.87
CA TRP A 22 6.44 -0.22 8.68
C TRP A 22 7.24 1.08 8.63
N LYS A 23 7.63 1.64 9.79
CA LYS A 23 8.50 2.82 9.81
C LYS A 23 9.89 2.56 9.23
N MET A 24 10.31 1.30 9.23
CA MET A 24 11.62 0.87 8.71
C MET A 24 11.48 0.07 7.41
N MET A 25 10.26 -0.11 6.89
CA MET A 25 10.03 -0.90 5.70
C MET A 25 10.34 -0.05 4.46
N GLU A 26 11.27 -0.53 3.65
CA GLU A 26 11.62 0.07 2.37
C GLU A 26 10.76 -0.48 1.24
N PHE A 27 10.68 0.25 0.13
CA PHE A 27 9.89 -0.15 -1.05
C PHE A 27 10.30 -1.54 -1.53
N ASP A 28 11.60 -1.86 -1.50
CA ASP A 28 12.14 -3.15 -1.91
C ASP A 28 11.55 -4.33 -1.12
N VAL A 29 11.22 -4.15 0.16
CA VAL A 29 10.61 -5.19 0.99
C VAL A 29 9.15 -5.41 0.59
N VAL A 30 8.45 -4.33 0.24
CA VAL A 30 7.06 -4.38 -0.25
C VAL A 30 7.01 -5.03 -1.62
N ALA A 31 7.91 -4.64 -2.52
CA ALA A 31 8.05 -5.22 -3.86
C ALA A 31 8.35 -6.73 -3.76
N GLN A 32 9.31 -7.14 -2.93
CA GLN A 32 9.60 -8.56 -2.68
C GLN A 32 8.39 -9.33 -2.13
N LEU A 33 7.56 -8.69 -1.30
CA LEU A 33 6.34 -9.32 -0.80
C LEU A 33 5.32 -9.54 -1.91
N LEU A 34 5.13 -8.55 -2.79
CA LEU A 34 4.25 -8.64 -3.96
C LEU A 34 4.76 -9.70 -4.95
N GLU A 35 6.06 -9.75 -5.22
CA GLU A 35 6.68 -10.79 -6.05
C GLU A 35 6.47 -12.18 -5.45
N LYS A 36 6.69 -12.35 -4.14
CA LYS A 36 6.42 -13.62 -3.46
C LYS A 36 4.97 -14.05 -3.55
N MET A 37 4.02 -13.13 -3.54
CA MET A 37 2.61 -13.46 -3.78
C MET A 37 2.44 -14.08 -5.17
N VAL A 38 3.03 -13.45 -6.20
CA VAL A 38 2.98 -13.94 -7.58
C VAL A 38 3.65 -15.30 -7.73
N ASP A 39 4.81 -15.51 -7.11
CA ASP A 39 5.55 -16.78 -7.12
C ASP A 39 4.72 -17.94 -6.53
N HIS A 40 3.83 -17.63 -5.59
CA HIS A 40 2.90 -18.60 -4.99
C HIS A 40 1.55 -18.67 -5.72
N GLY A 41 1.46 -18.15 -6.95
CA GLY A 41 0.25 -18.14 -7.76
C GLY A 41 -0.85 -17.19 -7.25
N CYS A 42 -0.55 -16.33 -6.27
CA CYS A 42 -1.47 -15.34 -5.75
C CYS A 42 -1.20 -13.99 -6.44
N THR A 43 -2.05 -13.59 -7.38
CA THR A 43 -1.90 -12.27 -8.00
C THR A 43 -2.31 -11.19 -7.01
N PRO A 44 -1.45 -10.20 -6.69
CA PRO A 44 -1.84 -9.06 -5.88
C PRO A 44 -3.00 -8.33 -6.56
N ASP A 45 -4.10 -8.18 -5.84
CA ASP A 45 -5.28 -7.46 -6.32
C ASP A 45 -5.29 -6.01 -5.85
N ALA A 46 -6.28 -5.25 -6.31
CA ALA A 46 -6.49 -3.87 -5.89
C ALA A 46 -6.55 -3.72 -4.36
N SER A 47 -7.19 -4.67 -3.66
CA SER A 47 -7.32 -4.63 -2.21
C SER A 47 -5.98 -4.79 -1.47
N CYS A 48 -5.04 -5.54 -2.06
CA CYS A 48 -3.69 -5.65 -1.54
C CYS A 48 -2.96 -4.30 -1.60
N TYR A 49 -2.99 -3.63 -2.74
CA TYR A 49 -2.39 -2.30 -2.91
C TYR A 49 -3.06 -1.26 -2.01
N GLU A 50 -4.40 -1.25 -1.90
CA GLU A 50 -5.12 -0.33 -0.99
C GLU A 50 -4.62 -0.46 0.46
N LYS A 51 -4.47 -1.69 0.95
CA LYS A 51 -3.98 -1.94 2.32
C LYS A 51 -2.54 -1.53 2.50
N LEU A 52 -1.70 -1.73 1.47
CA LEU A 52 -0.31 -1.30 1.49
C LEU A 52 -0.21 0.23 1.53
N ILE A 53 -0.95 0.92 0.67
CA ILE A 53 -0.99 2.39 0.63
C ILE A 53 -1.52 2.95 1.95
N PHE A 54 -2.62 2.39 2.47
CA PHE A 54 -3.19 2.79 3.76
C PHE A 54 -2.18 2.62 4.91
N GLY A 55 -1.52 1.45 5.00
CA GLY A 55 -0.52 1.19 6.03
C GLY A 55 0.68 2.14 5.96
N MET A 56 1.16 2.45 4.75
CA MET A 56 2.24 3.42 4.54
C MET A 56 1.84 4.83 4.96
N CYS A 57 0.61 5.23 4.65
CA CYS A 57 0.06 6.53 5.06
C CYS A 57 -0.04 6.66 6.58
N GLU A 58 -0.47 5.59 7.27
CA GLU A 58 -0.60 5.56 8.73
C GLU A 58 0.75 5.71 9.43
N VAL A 59 1.83 5.16 8.86
CA VAL A 59 3.19 5.33 9.41
C VAL A 59 3.91 6.60 8.92
N GLY A 60 3.26 7.40 8.06
CA GLY A 60 3.83 8.64 7.53
C GLY A 60 4.82 8.46 6.39
N ASN A 61 4.85 7.29 5.75
CA ASN A 61 5.74 7.01 4.62
C ASN A 61 5.04 7.27 3.28
N LEU A 62 4.83 8.54 2.99
CA LEU A 62 4.12 8.96 1.77
C LEU A 62 4.87 8.61 0.48
N GLY A 63 6.20 8.54 0.51
CA GLY A 63 7.00 8.18 -0.67
C GLY A 63 6.66 6.79 -1.19
N ILE A 64 6.66 5.78 -0.31
CA ILE A 64 6.30 4.42 -0.69
C ILE A 64 4.81 4.33 -1.06
N ALA A 65 3.93 5.05 -0.35
CA ALA A 65 2.51 5.09 -0.67
C ALA A 65 2.26 5.58 -2.12
N GLN A 66 3.01 6.58 -2.58
CA GLN A 66 2.94 7.09 -3.95
C GLN A 66 3.51 6.11 -4.96
N THR A 67 4.68 5.52 -4.70
CA THR A 67 5.26 4.52 -5.59
C THR A 67 4.33 3.33 -5.80
N LEU A 68 3.63 2.88 -4.74
CA LEU A 68 2.64 1.82 -4.85
C LEU A 68 1.40 2.22 -5.66
N LEU A 69 0.98 3.48 -5.58
CA LEU A 69 -0.12 4.00 -6.39
C LEU A 69 0.26 4.04 -7.88
N GLU A 70 1.46 4.55 -8.20
CA GLU A 70 2.01 4.57 -9.57
C GLU A 70 2.20 3.15 -10.14
N GLU A 71 2.73 2.23 -9.34
CA GLU A 71 2.89 0.82 -9.72
C GLU A 71 1.53 0.18 -10.05
N MET A 72 0.50 0.53 -9.28
CA MET A 72 -0.84 0.01 -9.50
C MET A 72 -1.47 0.55 -10.80
N GLU A 73 -1.32 1.86 -11.07
CA GLU A 73 -1.78 2.48 -12.30
C GLU A 73 -1.07 1.89 -13.53
N THR A 74 0.25 1.70 -13.46
CA THR A 74 1.05 1.11 -14.56
C THR A 74 0.69 -0.35 -14.84
N ARG A 75 0.22 -1.10 -13.84
CA ARG A 75 -0.33 -2.46 -14.00
C ARG A 75 -1.73 -2.48 -14.59
N GLY A 76 -2.31 -1.33 -14.94
CA GLY A 76 -3.65 -1.25 -15.53
C GLY A 76 -4.75 -1.61 -14.53
N MET A 77 -4.50 -1.42 -13.24
CA MET A 77 -5.48 -1.58 -12.18
C MET A 77 -5.89 -0.20 -11.67
N PRO A 78 -6.72 0.57 -12.41
CA PRO A 78 -7.19 1.86 -11.93
C PRO A 78 -8.10 1.61 -10.71
N LEU A 79 -7.59 1.92 -9.52
CA LEU A 79 -8.45 2.10 -8.37
C LEU A 79 -9.17 3.43 -8.54
N PRO A 80 -10.51 3.50 -8.44
CA PRO A 80 -11.05 4.61 -7.69
C PRO A 80 -10.46 4.46 -6.28
N PRO A 81 -9.62 5.39 -5.77
CA PRO A 81 -9.15 5.28 -4.40
C PRO A 81 -10.39 5.17 -3.54
N SER A 82 -10.56 4.03 -2.86
CA SER A 82 -11.65 3.91 -1.89
C SER A 82 -11.57 5.10 -0.94
N GLU A 83 -12.70 5.55 -0.41
CA GLU A 83 -12.72 6.67 0.55
C GLU A 83 -11.68 6.46 1.67
N MET A 84 -11.41 5.20 2.03
CA MET A 84 -10.35 4.83 2.98
C MET A 84 -8.95 5.24 2.51
N VAL A 85 -8.56 4.94 1.27
CA VAL A 85 -7.23 5.27 0.73
C VAL A 85 -7.08 6.77 0.49
N SER A 86 -8.09 7.42 -0.07
CA SER A 86 -8.06 8.89 -0.26
C SER A 86 -7.97 9.62 1.08
N ASN A 87 -8.77 9.24 2.07
CA ASN A 87 -8.71 9.85 3.40
C ASN A 87 -7.36 9.60 4.09
N ALA A 88 -6.76 8.42 3.91
CA ALA A 88 -5.44 8.10 4.46
C ALA A 88 -4.34 8.92 3.79
N LEU A 89 -4.35 9.05 2.46
CA LEU A 89 -3.42 9.89 1.71
C LEU A 89 -3.55 11.35 2.13
N LEU A 90 -4.77 11.89 2.20
CA LEU A 90 -5.03 13.26 2.67
C LEU A 90 -4.55 13.47 4.11
N GLY A 91 -4.85 12.53 4.99
CA GLY A 91 -4.38 12.54 6.37
C GLY A 91 -2.85 12.52 6.47
N CYS A 92 -2.20 11.72 5.64
CA CYS A 92 -0.73 11.65 5.56
C CYS A 92 -0.12 12.95 5.03
N CYS A 93 -0.65 13.49 3.92
CA CYS A 93 -0.20 14.75 3.34
C CYS A 93 -0.35 15.92 4.32
N CYS A 94 -1.46 15.98 5.06
CA CYS A 94 -1.68 17.00 6.10
C CYS A 94 -0.68 16.87 7.26
N LYS A 95 -0.37 15.64 7.71
CA LYS A 95 0.64 15.38 8.75
C LYS A 95 2.05 15.77 8.30
N LEU A 96 2.35 15.65 7.00
CA LEU A 96 3.66 15.94 6.42
C LEU A 96 3.79 17.37 5.83
N GLN A 97 2.77 18.23 5.96
CA GLN A 97 2.70 19.57 5.35
C GLN A 97 2.89 19.59 3.81
N LYS A 98 2.61 18.46 3.14
CA LYS A 98 2.73 18.31 1.69
C LYS A 98 1.42 18.65 0.99
N HIS A 99 1.04 19.93 1.06
CA HIS A 99 -0.26 20.44 0.61
C HIS A 99 -0.50 20.29 -0.91
N GLU A 100 0.56 20.32 -1.71
CA GLU A 100 0.47 20.17 -3.18
C GLU A 100 0.16 18.72 -3.59
N GLU A 101 0.69 17.74 -2.85
CA GLU A 101 0.37 16.32 -3.05
C GLU A 101 -1.04 15.99 -2.54
N ALA A 102 -1.50 16.67 -1.47
CA ALA A 102 -2.89 16.55 -1.01
C ALA A 102 -3.90 17.00 -2.08
N ALA A 103 -3.61 18.08 -2.81
CA ALA A 103 -4.52 18.60 -3.84
C ALA A 103 -4.75 17.59 -4.97
N LYS A 104 -3.71 16.87 -5.41
CA LYS A 104 -3.79 15.84 -6.46
C LYS A 104 -4.65 14.63 -6.09
N VAL A 105 -4.91 14.41 -4.80
CA VAL A 105 -5.74 13.29 -4.31
C VAL A 105 -7.23 13.65 -4.31
N VAL A 106 -7.59 14.94 -4.37
CA VAL A 106 -8.97 15.44 -4.31
C VAL A 106 -9.54 15.80 -5.69
N GLU A 107 -8.68 16.01 -6.69
CA GLU A 107 -9.07 16.28 -8.09
C GLU A 107 -9.49 15.02 -8.83
#